data_AF-A0A976QFW6-F1
#
_entry.id   AF-A0A976QFW6-F1
#
_cell.length_a   1.000
_cell.length_b   1.000
_cell.length_c   1.000
_cell.angle_alpha   90.00
_cell.angle_beta   90.00
_cell.angle_gamma   90.00
#
_symmetry.space_group_name_H-M   'P 1'
#
loop_
_entity.id
_entity.type
_entity.pdbx_description
1 polymer ?
#
loop_
_entity_poly.entity_id
_entity_poly.type
_entity_poly.pdbx_seq_one_letter_code
_entity_poly.pdbx_strand_id
1 'polypeptide(L)'
;MPDFSVAFVLLKKPIEDLYGLATGFVQDQIAVMKTQVKIKNLHSRLYESQRVKTIWHTDKPRSLSSFFYPVSIKAQEDIEANPVKINSLSNLPNKHTIILGTVGQGKSILLRYLVGREIKSGSHIPLLCELRNIESQSLMDYLVERFAILLQMPPDEKLFSFFASHGKIAFLLDGFDEINPDKVPRISQELEDLSNKFNTCHITITSRPDSECRHLTNFHTVEIQELAHDDLEDFYRRIGHDIDFATRLVSAINKSPTKIRELVVTPLLATLLAISYRVAHKIPLDFSEFYEELFQILLVRHDSSKLGWQRSRKTGLNAREIQQVFEMLCFATRKAHLVAIDSEAAIEITTKCLSDAGLAADPQYVIDDIKRVTCLLVAEGKKLQFVHSSVQEFFAARFVKTRTDPVAANFYEQLSSKNQWPYWQEELLFLRQIDHYRSMKYFFTLDLGKTLQFLLNDNSLTLPAAAIRYLEGMAVEKNMVDKNGVSAARYRLQRIRKFTSYHIQLIDNRIFGRLFSAGWNKGFIANATSKQRTYVQIAEDKGDSELENILTLVIAMITSQQSDLNKILELIVKEESTSGLIDLTD
;
A
#
# COMPACT_ATOMS: atom_id res chain seq x y z
N MET A 1 -29.73 17.38 -2.07
CA MET A 1 -29.05 16.22 -2.68
C MET A 1 -28.69 16.59 -4.11
N PRO A 2 -27.49 16.28 -4.62
CA PRO A 2 -27.22 16.40 -6.06
C PRO A 2 -28.33 15.72 -6.88
N ASP A 3 -28.66 16.24 -8.06
CA ASP A 3 -29.64 15.61 -8.94
C ASP A 3 -29.10 14.25 -9.41
N PHE A 4 -29.61 13.18 -8.80
CA PHE A 4 -29.15 11.80 -8.99
C PHE A 4 -29.93 11.03 -10.06
N SER A 5 -30.86 11.69 -10.75
CA SER A 5 -31.72 11.08 -11.77
C SER A 5 -30.91 10.36 -12.85
N VAL A 6 -29.81 10.97 -13.31
CA VAL A 6 -28.95 10.41 -14.36
C VAL A 6 -28.14 9.20 -13.87
N ALA A 7 -27.50 9.28 -12.70
CA ALA A 7 -26.70 8.17 -12.16
C ALA A 7 -27.55 6.94 -11.81
N PHE A 8 -28.80 7.18 -11.36
CA PHE A 8 -29.77 6.13 -11.09
C PHE A 8 -30.13 5.33 -12.36
N VAL A 9 -30.37 6.02 -13.48
CA VAL A 9 -30.68 5.38 -14.77
C VAL A 9 -29.48 4.57 -15.27
N LEU A 10 -28.27 5.10 -15.10
CA LEU A 10 -27.05 4.45 -15.61
C LEU A 10 -26.69 3.16 -14.86
N LEU A 11 -26.85 3.12 -13.52
CA LEU A 11 -26.61 1.90 -12.73
C LEU A 11 -27.64 0.79 -12.99
N LYS A 12 -28.78 1.11 -13.60
CA LYS A 12 -29.81 0.12 -13.94
C LYS A 12 -29.41 -0.73 -15.16
N LYS A 13 -28.67 -0.13 -16.10
CA LYS A 13 -28.25 -0.76 -17.36
C LYS A 13 -27.56 -2.12 -17.19
N PRO A 14 -26.51 -2.30 -16.36
CA PRO A 14 -25.83 -3.60 -16.24
C PRO A 14 -26.72 -4.69 -15.64
N ILE A 15 -27.75 -4.31 -14.85
CA ILE A 15 -28.74 -5.24 -14.28
C ILE A 15 -29.80 -5.62 -15.33
N GLU A 16 -30.26 -4.64 -16.12
CA GLU A 16 -31.25 -4.86 -17.18
C GLU A 16 -30.72 -5.71 -18.31
N ASP A 17 -29.48 -5.46 -18.73
CA ASP A 17 -28.79 -6.25 -19.77
C ASP A 17 -28.79 -7.75 -19.42
N LEU A 18 -28.67 -8.08 -18.13
CA LEU A 18 -28.61 -9.46 -17.65
C LEU A 18 -29.97 -10.12 -17.50
N TYR A 19 -31.04 -9.35 -17.31
CA TYR A 19 -32.38 -9.90 -17.06
C TYR A 19 -32.90 -10.76 -18.22
N GLY A 20 -32.61 -10.35 -19.46
CA GLY A 20 -33.00 -11.11 -20.66
C GLY A 20 -32.16 -12.36 -20.91
N LEU A 21 -30.99 -12.47 -20.28
CA LEU A 21 -30.06 -13.60 -20.42
C LEU A 21 -30.22 -14.63 -19.30
N ALA A 22 -30.77 -14.23 -18.16
CA ALA A 22 -30.96 -15.09 -17.01
C ALA A 22 -32.22 -15.97 -17.15
N THR A 23 -32.18 -17.15 -16.56
CA THR A 23 -33.33 -18.08 -16.50
C THR A 23 -33.55 -18.60 -15.08
N GLY A 24 -34.80 -18.96 -14.78
CA GLY A 24 -35.20 -19.54 -13.50
C GLY A 24 -34.82 -18.68 -12.30
N PHE A 25 -34.25 -19.31 -11.27
CA PHE A 25 -33.91 -18.65 -10.00
C PHE A 25 -33.06 -17.38 -10.14
N VAL A 26 -32.08 -17.36 -11.05
CA VAL A 26 -31.21 -16.18 -11.24
C VAL A 26 -32.00 -15.01 -11.82
N GLN A 27 -32.95 -15.29 -12.72
CA GLN A 27 -33.83 -14.27 -13.29
C GLN A 27 -34.74 -13.65 -12.23
N ASP A 28 -35.28 -14.47 -11.32
CA ASP A 28 -36.10 -14.00 -10.20
C ASP A 28 -35.32 -13.05 -9.29
N GLN A 29 -34.06 -13.38 -8.96
CA GLN A 29 -33.19 -12.51 -8.17
C GLN A 29 -32.90 -11.19 -8.89
N ILE A 30 -32.66 -11.21 -10.21
CA ILE A 30 -32.46 -9.99 -11.00
C ILE A 30 -33.75 -9.15 -11.09
N ALA A 31 -34.93 -9.79 -11.15
CA ALA A 31 -36.21 -9.10 -11.11
C ALA A 31 -36.35 -8.24 -9.84
N VAL A 32 -35.98 -8.80 -8.68
CA VAL A 32 -35.96 -8.09 -7.40
C VAL A 32 -34.99 -6.91 -7.44
N MET A 33 -33.80 -7.08 -8.02
CA MET A 33 -32.80 -6.01 -8.13
C MET A 33 -33.23 -4.85 -9.03
N LYS A 34 -34.04 -5.10 -10.06
CA LYS A 34 -34.56 -4.06 -10.96
C LYS A 34 -35.55 -3.10 -10.32
N THR A 35 -36.07 -3.42 -9.13
CA THR A 35 -36.99 -2.54 -8.42
C THR A 35 -36.33 -1.19 -8.10
N GLN A 36 -37.10 -0.12 -8.21
CA GLN A 36 -36.60 1.24 -7.98
C GLN A 36 -35.97 1.40 -6.59
N VAL A 37 -36.53 0.71 -5.59
CA VAL A 37 -36.01 0.70 -4.21
C VAL A 37 -34.62 0.09 -4.13
N LYS A 38 -34.40 -1.08 -4.76
CA LYS A 38 -33.09 -1.75 -4.73
C LYS A 38 -32.01 -0.95 -5.45
N ILE A 39 -32.32 -0.38 -6.62
CA ILE A 39 -31.36 0.46 -7.37
C ILE A 39 -31.02 1.72 -6.57
N LYS A 40 -32.01 2.36 -5.93
CA LYS A 40 -31.77 3.55 -5.09
C LYS A 40 -30.85 3.22 -3.92
N ASN A 41 -31.06 2.07 -3.27
CA ASN A 41 -30.23 1.59 -2.18
C ASN A 41 -28.80 1.27 -2.63
N LEU A 42 -28.65 0.60 -3.78
CA LEU A 42 -27.34 0.33 -4.40
C LEU A 42 -26.58 1.61 -4.69
N HIS A 43 -27.22 2.57 -5.38
CA HIS A 43 -26.64 3.88 -5.65
C HIS A 43 -26.21 4.59 -4.37
N SER A 44 -27.05 4.58 -3.32
CA SER A 44 -26.71 5.21 -2.04
C SER A 44 -25.45 4.60 -1.42
N ARG A 45 -25.29 3.28 -1.41
CA ARG A 45 -24.11 2.61 -0.85
C ARG A 45 -22.84 2.90 -1.65
N LEU A 46 -22.96 2.84 -2.98
CA LEU A 46 -21.85 3.19 -3.88
C LEU A 46 -21.45 4.66 -3.72
N TYR A 47 -22.44 5.57 -3.59
CA TYR A 47 -22.20 6.99 -3.36
C TYR A 47 -21.50 7.25 -2.02
N GLU A 48 -21.87 6.54 -0.94
CA GLU A 48 -21.16 6.67 0.34
C GLU A 48 -19.73 6.10 0.28
N SER A 49 -19.49 5.04 -0.49
CA SER A 49 -18.15 4.44 -0.59
C SER A 49 -17.08 5.36 -1.22
N GLN A 50 -17.48 6.31 -2.08
CA GLN A 50 -16.59 7.33 -2.67
C GLN A 50 -16.44 8.60 -1.82
N ARG A 51 -17.05 8.66 -0.62
CA ARG A 51 -16.96 9.81 0.28
C ARG A 51 -15.96 9.52 1.38
N VAL A 52 -15.04 10.46 1.60
CA VAL A 52 -13.97 10.30 2.59
C VAL A 52 -13.81 11.55 3.44
N LYS A 53 -13.44 11.36 4.70
CA LYS A 53 -12.83 12.43 5.50
C LYS A 53 -11.36 12.50 5.12
N THR A 54 -10.82 13.72 4.98
CA THR A 54 -9.40 13.89 4.67
C THR A 54 -8.69 14.57 5.82
N ILE A 55 -7.37 14.48 5.87
CA ILE A 55 -6.55 15.17 6.88
C ILE A 55 -6.67 16.70 6.71
N TRP A 56 -6.99 17.16 5.50
CA TRP A 56 -7.29 18.57 5.22
C TRP A 56 -8.69 18.98 5.70
N HIS A 57 -9.72 18.16 5.41
CA HIS A 57 -11.12 18.34 5.80
C HIS A 57 -11.61 17.20 6.72
N THR A 58 -11.48 17.40 8.03
CA THR A 58 -11.75 16.36 9.05
C THR A 58 -13.19 16.37 9.58
N ASP A 59 -13.92 17.47 9.36
CA ASP A 59 -15.25 17.74 9.90
C ASP A 59 -16.34 16.86 9.27
N LYS A 60 -16.32 16.71 7.94
CA LYS A 60 -17.35 15.96 7.20
C LYS A 60 -16.78 15.21 6.00
N PRO A 61 -17.32 14.02 5.68
CA PRO A 61 -16.98 13.32 4.45
C PRO A 61 -17.31 14.18 3.22
N ARG A 62 -16.37 14.26 2.28
CA ARG A 62 -16.55 14.94 0.99
C ARG A 62 -16.47 13.94 -0.16
N SER A 63 -17.21 14.24 -1.23
CA SER A 63 -17.13 13.46 -2.47
C SER A 63 -15.76 13.64 -3.09
N LEU A 64 -15.09 12.56 -3.47
CA LEU A 64 -13.81 12.63 -4.16
C LEU A 64 -13.87 13.45 -5.44
N SER A 65 -15.02 13.45 -6.12
CA SER A 65 -15.24 14.28 -7.31
C SER A 65 -15.02 15.77 -7.12
N SER A 66 -15.06 16.30 -5.88
CA SER A 66 -14.91 17.74 -5.63
C SER A 66 -13.47 18.20 -5.41
N PHE A 67 -12.57 17.30 -5.01
CA PHE A 67 -11.21 17.68 -4.58
C PHE A 67 -10.11 16.74 -5.07
N PHE A 68 -10.44 15.57 -5.63
CA PHE A 68 -9.44 14.62 -6.12
C PHE A 68 -8.63 15.24 -7.26
N TYR A 69 -7.31 15.17 -7.13
CA TYR A 69 -6.36 15.50 -8.19
C TYR A 69 -6.00 14.19 -8.93
N PRO A 70 -6.26 14.07 -10.25
CA PRO A 70 -5.98 12.85 -11.00
C PRO A 70 -4.51 12.47 -10.93
N VAL A 71 -4.24 11.23 -10.53
CA VAL A 71 -2.89 10.67 -10.53
C VAL A 71 -2.51 10.20 -11.93
N SER A 72 -1.23 10.32 -12.25
CA SER A 72 -0.65 9.76 -13.47
C SER A 72 -0.10 8.37 -13.18
N ILE A 73 -0.31 7.43 -14.11
CA ILE A 73 0.31 6.11 -14.06
C ILE A 73 1.25 5.90 -15.24
N LYS A 74 2.22 5.01 -15.07
CA LYS A 74 3.08 4.52 -16.14
C LYS A 74 3.13 2.99 -16.09
N ALA A 75 3.03 2.35 -17.24
CA ALA A 75 3.23 0.90 -17.33
C ALA A 75 4.71 0.58 -17.07
N GLN A 76 4.99 -0.42 -16.24
CA GLN A 76 6.37 -0.80 -15.93
C GLN A 76 7.13 -1.31 -17.17
N GLU A 77 6.38 -1.89 -18.12
CA GLU A 77 6.90 -2.51 -19.34
C GLU A 77 7.29 -1.49 -20.42
N ASP A 78 6.85 -0.23 -20.30
CA ASP A 78 7.06 0.81 -21.31
C ASP A 78 7.75 2.04 -20.71
N ILE A 79 9.09 2.00 -20.70
CA ILE A 79 9.95 3.05 -20.16
C ILE A 79 9.83 4.35 -21.00
N GLU A 80 9.42 4.26 -22.26
CA GLU A 80 9.28 5.42 -23.16
C GLU A 80 7.86 6.00 -23.16
N ALA A 81 6.86 5.26 -22.67
CA ALA A 81 5.49 5.76 -22.56
C ALA A 81 5.38 7.00 -21.65
N ASN A 82 4.65 7.99 -22.15
CA ASN A 82 4.25 9.15 -21.37
C ASN A 82 3.26 8.74 -20.26
N PRO A 83 3.39 9.29 -19.04
CA PRO A 83 2.43 9.05 -17.97
C PRO A 83 1.00 9.42 -18.39
N VAL A 84 0.04 8.55 -18.02
CA VAL A 84 -1.38 8.73 -18.34
C VAL A 84 -2.16 9.08 -17.08
N LYS A 85 -2.89 10.21 -17.11
CA LYS A 85 -3.80 10.59 -16.00
C LYS A 85 -5.01 9.66 -15.96
N ILE A 86 -5.26 9.03 -14.81
CA ILE A 86 -6.42 8.13 -14.64
C ILE A 86 -7.68 8.93 -14.31
N ASN A 87 -8.70 8.77 -15.15
CA ASN A 87 -10.05 9.29 -14.89
C ASN A 87 -11.16 8.23 -15.00
N SER A 88 -10.83 7.00 -15.39
CA SER A 88 -11.76 5.88 -15.61
C SER A 88 -11.00 4.55 -15.68
N LEU A 89 -11.70 3.42 -15.53
CA LEU A 89 -11.09 2.10 -15.70
C LEU A 89 -10.60 1.84 -17.13
N SER A 90 -11.19 2.51 -18.13
CA SER A 90 -10.74 2.43 -19.52
C SER A 90 -9.37 3.09 -19.77
N ASN A 91 -8.85 3.89 -18.83
CA ASN A 91 -7.48 4.40 -18.93
C ASN A 91 -6.43 3.39 -18.47
N LEU A 92 -6.85 2.27 -17.84
CA LEU A 92 -5.93 1.19 -17.50
C LEU A 92 -5.58 0.42 -18.78
N PRO A 93 -4.31 0.00 -18.93
CA PRO A 93 -3.87 -0.67 -20.16
C PRO A 93 -4.55 -2.03 -20.35
N ASN A 94 -4.96 -2.69 -19.26
CA ASN A 94 -5.52 -4.02 -19.28
C ASN A 94 -6.70 -4.15 -18.31
N LYS A 95 -7.54 -5.18 -18.52
CA LYS A 95 -8.65 -5.49 -17.61
C LYS A 95 -8.17 -5.91 -16.22
N HIS A 96 -7.06 -6.65 -16.17
CA HIS A 96 -6.43 -7.06 -14.93
C HIS A 96 -5.18 -6.20 -14.71
N THR A 97 -5.17 -5.40 -13.65
CA THR A 97 -4.10 -4.43 -13.41
C THR A 97 -3.73 -4.39 -11.94
N ILE A 98 -2.44 -4.31 -11.66
CA ILE A 98 -1.89 -3.98 -10.35
C ILE A 98 -1.40 -2.54 -10.41
N ILE A 99 -1.96 -1.69 -9.55
CA ILE A 99 -1.55 -0.31 -9.36
C ILE A 99 -0.61 -0.26 -8.16
N LEU A 100 0.68 -0.05 -8.43
CA LEU A 100 1.71 0.13 -7.42
C LEU A 100 1.87 1.61 -7.09
N GLY A 101 2.13 1.90 -5.82
CA GLY A 101 2.44 3.25 -5.37
C GLY A 101 2.98 3.23 -3.95
N THR A 102 3.92 4.11 -3.65
CA THR A 102 4.51 4.26 -2.32
C THR A 102 3.49 4.78 -1.30
N VAL A 103 3.94 4.89 -0.05
CA VAL A 103 3.16 5.48 1.05
C VAL A 103 2.61 6.84 0.66
N GLY A 104 1.32 7.06 0.90
CA GLY A 104 0.72 8.39 0.70
C GLY A 104 0.45 8.78 -0.75
N GLN A 105 0.71 7.89 -1.73
CA GLN A 105 0.40 8.11 -3.15
C GLN A 105 -1.10 8.10 -3.49
N GLY A 106 -1.96 7.78 -2.51
CA GLY A 106 -3.40 7.84 -2.68
C GLY A 106 -4.01 6.66 -3.43
N LYS A 107 -3.42 5.46 -3.35
CA LYS A 107 -3.94 4.22 -3.96
C LYS A 107 -5.42 3.94 -3.61
N SER A 108 -5.75 3.91 -2.32
CA SER A 108 -7.13 3.71 -1.84
C SER A 108 -8.06 4.85 -2.25
N ILE A 109 -7.53 6.08 -2.30
CA ILE A 109 -8.27 7.27 -2.76
C ILE A 109 -8.57 7.17 -4.26
N LEU A 110 -7.63 6.68 -5.07
CA LEU A 110 -7.83 6.42 -6.49
C LEU A 110 -8.92 5.36 -6.72
N LEU A 111 -8.90 4.23 -5.99
CA LEU A 111 -9.94 3.21 -6.14
C LEU A 111 -11.34 3.75 -5.80
N ARG A 112 -11.46 4.50 -4.70
CA ARG A 112 -12.73 5.17 -4.33
C ARG A 112 -13.16 6.22 -5.36
N TYR A 113 -12.21 6.92 -5.98
CA TYR A 113 -12.52 7.83 -7.08
C TYR A 113 -13.03 7.06 -8.31
N LEU A 114 -12.40 5.93 -8.65
CA LEU A 114 -12.81 5.05 -9.74
C LEU A 114 -14.21 4.46 -9.51
N VAL A 115 -14.59 4.10 -8.28
CA VAL A 115 -15.98 3.74 -7.94
C VAL A 115 -16.94 4.84 -8.40
N GLY A 116 -16.64 6.09 -8.05
CA GLY A 116 -17.44 7.26 -8.46
C GLY A 116 -17.56 7.44 -9.98
N ARG A 117 -16.52 7.05 -10.72
CA ARG A 117 -16.48 7.11 -12.19
C ARG A 117 -17.28 5.97 -12.83
N GLU A 118 -17.19 4.76 -12.28
CA GLU A 118 -17.97 3.62 -12.75
C GLU A 118 -19.48 3.77 -12.48
N ILE A 119 -19.87 4.38 -11.35
CA ILE A 119 -21.28 4.74 -11.11
C ILE A 119 -21.80 5.65 -12.24
N LYS A 120 -20.98 6.59 -12.69
CA LYS A 120 -21.34 7.56 -13.74
C LYS A 120 -21.24 6.97 -15.15
N SER A 121 -20.45 5.91 -15.38
CA SER A 121 -20.42 5.23 -16.67
C SER A 121 -21.63 4.31 -16.84
N GLY A 122 -22.09 3.68 -15.74
CA GLY A 122 -23.14 2.68 -15.79
C GLY A 122 -22.72 1.40 -16.53
N SER A 123 -21.41 1.18 -16.72
CA SER A 123 -20.92 0.01 -17.45
C SER A 123 -20.87 -1.23 -16.55
N HIS A 124 -20.53 -1.04 -15.27
CA HIS A 124 -20.27 -2.11 -14.31
C HIS A 124 -20.86 -1.78 -12.95
N ILE A 125 -21.04 -2.80 -12.12
CA ILE A 125 -21.20 -2.65 -10.67
C ILE A 125 -19.80 -2.65 -10.04
N PRO A 126 -19.29 -1.51 -9.54
CA PRO A 126 -17.98 -1.47 -8.90
C PRO A 126 -18.05 -2.10 -7.50
N LEU A 127 -17.27 -3.16 -7.30
CA LEU A 127 -17.15 -3.87 -6.03
C LEU A 127 -15.82 -3.53 -5.38
N LEU A 128 -15.85 -2.54 -4.47
CA LEU A 128 -14.69 -2.11 -3.68
C LEU A 128 -14.54 -3.01 -2.44
N CYS A 129 -13.40 -3.68 -2.33
CA CYS A 129 -13.08 -4.61 -1.25
C CYS A 129 -11.66 -4.36 -0.74
N GLU A 130 -11.49 -4.21 0.56
CA GLU A 130 -10.16 -4.17 1.19
C GLU A 130 -9.69 -5.60 1.46
N LEU A 131 -8.51 -5.97 0.98
CA LEU A 131 -8.00 -7.35 1.05
C LEU A 131 -7.58 -7.77 2.46
N ARG A 132 -7.23 -6.80 3.33
CA ARG A 132 -6.96 -7.03 4.76
C ARG A 132 -8.11 -7.70 5.52
N ASN A 133 -9.35 -7.55 5.05
CA ASN A 133 -10.54 -8.11 5.70
C ASN A 133 -10.76 -9.59 5.36
N ILE A 134 -9.89 -10.20 4.57
CA ILE A 134 -9.93 -11.63 4.30
C ILE A 134 -9.39 -12.35 5.54
N GLU A 135 -10.30 -12.96 6.30
CA GLU A 135 -9.98 -13.71 7.51
C GLU A 135 -9.64 -15.16 7.15
N SER A 136 -10.48 -16.13 7.52
CA SER A 136 -10.29 -17.54 7.21
C SER A 136 -10.96 -17.97 5.89
N GLN A 137 -11.91 -17.18 5.38
CA GLN A 137 -12.66 -17.48 4.18
C GLN A 137 -11.82 -17.39 2.88
N SER A 138 -12.31 -17.98 1.79
CA SER A 138 -11.73 -17.80 0.46
C SER A 138 -11.99 -16.39 -0.08
N LEU A 139 -11.14 -15.92 -1.00
CA LEU A 139 -11.37 -14.67 -1.73
C LEU A 139 -12.72 -14.70 -2.45
N MET A 140 -13.11 -15.84 -3.01
CA MET A 140 -14.40 -15.99 -3.69
C MET A 140 -15.56 -15.76 -2.72
N ASP A 141 -15.55 -16.44 -1.57
CA ASP A 141 -16.59 -16.28 -0.55
C ASP A 141 -16.66 -14.84 -0.04
N TYR A 142 -15.50 -14.24 0.23
CA TYR A 142 -15.41 -12.84 0.61
C TYR A 142 -16.03 -11.93 -0.45
N LEU A 143 -15.73 -12.12 -1.73
CA LEU A 143 -16.32 -11.31 -2.81
C LEU A 143 -17.83 -11.51 -2.95
N VAL A 144 -18.32 -12.75 -2.81
CA VAL A 144 -19.76 -13.07 -2.81
C VAL A 144 -20.47 -12.37 -1.66
N GLU A 145 -19.91 -12.44 -0.45
CA GLU A 145 -20.44 -11.75 0.74
C GLU A 145 -20.47 -10.23 0.54
N ARG A 146 -19.38 -9.64 0.03
CA ARG A 146 -19.30 -8.20 -0.23
C ARG A 146 -20.28 -7.75 -1.30
N PHE A 147 -20.48 -8.54 -2.35
CA PHE A 147 -21.47 -8.29 -3.39
C PHE A 147 -22.90 -8.37 -2.84
N ALA A 148 -23.19 -9.39 -2.03
CA ALA A 148 -24.48 -9.58 -1.38
C ALA A 148 -24.82 -8.44 -0.41
N ILE A 149 -23.83 -8.00 0.39
CA ILE A 149 -23.94 -6.79 1.21
C ILE A 149 -24.25 -5.61 0.30
N LEU A 150 -23.48 -5.37 -0.76
CA LEU A 150 -23.70 -4.23 -1.66
C LEU A 150 -25.14 -4.18 -2.21
N LEU A 151 -25.69 -5.34 -2.61
CA LEU A 151 -27.04 -5.49 -3.16
C LEU A 151 -28.17 -5.57 -2.11
N GLN A 152 -27.84 -5.74 -0.83
CA GLN A 152 -28.78 -6.05 0.25
C GLN A 152 -29.57 -7.34 -0.02
N MET A 153 -28.85 -8.39 -0.37
CA MET A 153 -29.42 -9.72 -0.65
C MET A 153 -28.62 -10.77 0.11
N PRO A 154 -29.17 -11.98 0.32
CA PRO A 154 -28.40 -13.10 0.83
C PRO A 154 -27.21 -13.40 -0.10
N PRO A 155 -26.08 -13.87 0.44
CA PRO A 155 -24.97 -14.39 -0.36
C PRO A 155 -25.45 -15.50 -1.30
N ASP A 156 -25.17 -15.35 -2.59
CA ASP A 156 -25.52 -16.34 -3.62
C ASP A 156 -24.42 -16.41 -4.68
N GLU A 157 -23.69 -17.52 -4.70
CA GLU A 157 -22.56 -17.72 -5.61
C GLU A 157 -23.01 -17.81 -7.08
N LYS A 158 -24.21 -18.34 -7.36
CA LYS A 158 -24.72 -18.47 -8.73
C LYS A 158 -25.01 -17.10 -9.33
N LEU A 159 -25.67 -16.24 -8.56
CA LEU A 159 -25.96 -14.87 -8.94
C LEU A 159 -24.67 -14.08 -9.13
N PHE A 160 -23.75 -14.13 -8.16
CA PHE A 160 -22.45 -13.47 -8.26
C PHE A 160 -21.68 -13.94 -9.51
N SER A 161 -21.56 -15.26 -9.70
CA SER A 161 -20.85 -15.85 -10.84
C SER A 161 -21.51 -15.49 -12.17
N PHE A 162 -22.84 -15.37 -12.21
CA PHE A 162 -23.57 -14.93 -13.41
C PHE A 162 -23.25 -13.47 -13.77
N PHE A 163 -23.22 -12.56 -12.80
CA PHE A 163 -22.83 -11.17 -13.05
C PHE A 163 -21.37 -11.05 -13.48
N ALA A 164 -20.48 -11.78 -12.80
CA ALA A 164 -19.04 -11.75 -13.08
C ALA A 164 -18.70 -12.38 -14.45
N SER A 165 -19.32 -13.52 -14.82
CA SER A 165 -19.06 -14.18 -16.11
C SER A 165 -19.51 -13.36 -17.32
N HIS A 166 -20.49 -12.46 -17.14
CA HIS A 166 -20.93 -11.52 -18.16
C HIS A 166 -20.19 -10.17 -18.10
N GLY A 167 -19.13 -10.07 -17.29
CA GLY A 167 -18.31 -8.87 -17.20
C GLY A 167 -19.02 -7.68 -16.57
N LYS A 168 -20.10 -7.87 -15.80
CA LYS A 168 -20.89 -6.76 -15.20
C LYS A 168 -20.39 -6.30 -13.83
N ILE A 169 -19.31 -6.88 -13.33
CA ILE A 169 -18.64 -6.49 -12.08
C ILE A 169 -17.26 -5.91 -12.41
N ALA A 170 -16.93 -4.79 -11.77
CA ALA A 170 -15.56 -4.27 -11.73
C ALA A 170 -15.00 -4.47 -10.31
N PHE A 171 -14.02 -5.34 -10.16
CA PHE A 171 -13.38 -5.65 -8.88
C PHE A 171 -12.30 -4.61 -8.58
N LEU A 172 -12.46 -3.87 -7.48
CA LEU A 172 -11.50 -2.89 -7.00
C LEU A 172 -10.98 -3.38 -5.64
N LEU A 173 -9.80 -3.98 -5.66
CA LEU A 173 -9.21 -4.72 -4.54
C LEU A 173 -8.09 -3.87 -3.91
N ASP A 174 -8.37 -3.35 -2.72
CA ASP A 174 -7.51 -2.38 -2.03
C ASP A 174 -6.54 -3.06 -1.05
N GLY A 175 -5.28 -2.60 -1.05
CA GLY A 175 -4.29 -2.93 -0.04
C GLY A 175 -3.85 -4.40 0.01
N PHE A 176 -3.27 -4.93 -1.07
CA PHE A 176 -2.66 -6.27 -1.03
C PHE A 176 -1.51 -6.33 -0.01
N ASP A 177 -0.74 -5.25 0.14
CA ASP A 177 0.32 -5.12 1.16
C ASP A 177 -0.22 -5.15 2.60
N GLU A 178 -1.53 -4.96 2.80
CA GLU A 178 -2.17 -5.03 4.13
C GLU A 178 -2.70 -6.43 4.46
N ILE A 179 -2.50 -7.42 3.57
CA ILE A 179 -2.83 -8.82 3.84
C ILE A 179 -1.83 -9.38 4.85
N ASN A 180 -2.32 -10.18 5.81
CA ASN A 180 -1.44 -10.96 6.68
C ASN A 180 -0.47 -11.82 5.83
N PRO A 181 0.87 -11.64 5.97
CA PRO A 181 1.90 -12.40 5.25
C PRO A 181 1.66 -13.91 5.14
N ASP A 182 1.11 -14.56 6.17
CA ASP A 182 0.82 -16.01 6.17
C ASP A 182 -0.25 -16.40 5.13
N LYS A 183 -1.12 -15.46 4.76
CA LYS A 183 -2.21 -15.65 3.79
C LYS A 183 -1.84 -15.24 2.37
N VAL A 184 -0.75 -14.49 2.19
CA VAL A 184 -0.31 -13.99 0.89
C VAL A 184 -0.19 -15.10 -0.16
N PRO A 185 0.45 -16.27 0.11
CA PRO A 185 0.56 -17.34 -0.88
C PRO A 185 -0.81 -17.87 -1.36
N ARG A 186 -1.77 -18.00 -0.43
CA ARG A 186 -3.12 -18.46 -0.73
C ARG A 186 -3.90 -17.42 -1.53
N ILE A 187 -3.90 -16.17 -1.08
CA ILE A 187 -4.67 -15.09 -1.73
C ILE A 187 -4.09 -14.78 -3.12
N SER A 188 -2.76 -14.80 -3.29
CA SER A 188 -2.14 -14.69 -4.62
C SER A 188 -2.66 -15.75 -5.58
N GLN A 189 -2.74 -17.00 -5.11
CA GLN A 189 -3.29 -18.09 -5.91
C GLN A 189 -4.77 -17.87 -6.24
N GLU A 190 -5.57 -17.48 -5.26
CA GLU A 190 -6.99 -17.20 -5.45
C GLU A 190 -7.27 -16.01 -6.39
N LEU A 191 -6.40 -14.99 -6.41
CA LEU A 191 -6.47 -13.86 -7.36
C LEU A 191 -6.19 -14.30 -8.80
N GLU A 192 -5.24 -15.20 -8.98
CA GLU A 192 -5.00 -15.84 -10.29
C GLU A 192 -6.20 -16.71 -10.70
N ASP A 193 -6.82 -17.42 -9.77
CA ASP A 193 -8.02 -18.23 -10.05
C ASP A 193 -9.18 -17.33 -10.48
N LEU A 194 -9.37 -16.22 -9.78
CA LEU A 194 -10.38 -15.21 -10.05
C LEU A 194 -10.21 -14.57 -11.43
N SER A 195 -9.00 -14.13 -11.77
CA SER A 195 -8.69 -13.52 -13.07
C SER A 195 -8.94 -14.47 -14.23
N ASN A 196 -8.62 -15.75 -14.06
CA ASN A 196 -8.94 -16.78 -15.05
C ASN A 196 -10.43 -17.07 -15.13
N LYS A 197 -11.15 -17.10 -13.99
CA LYS A 197 -12.60 -17.39 -13.94
C LYS A 197 -13.42 -16.27 -14.57
N PHE A 198 -13.01 -15.01 -14.38
CA PHE A 198 -13.76 -13.83 -14.79
C PHE A 198 -12.92 -12.90 -15.68
N ASN A 199 -12.35 -13.44 -16.76
CA ASN A 199 -11.46 -12.72 -17.69
C ASN A 199 -12.09 -11.52 -18.41
N THR A 200 -13.43 -11.43 -18.41
CA THR A 200 -14.17 -10.31 -18.98
C THR A 200 -14.25 -9.11 -18.04
N CYS A 201 -14.10 -9.33 -16.73
CA CYS A 201 -14.20 -8.30 -15.69
C CYS A 201 -12.95 -7.44 -15.60
N HIS A 202 -13.12 -6.20 -15.18
CA HIS A 202 -12.00 -5.42 -14.67
C HIS A 202 -11.63 -5.91 -13.26
N ILE A 203 -10.36 -6.23 -13.03
CA ILE A 203 -9.82 -6.57 -11.72
C ILE A 203 -8.61 -5.67 -11.46
N THR A 204 -8.79 -4.69 -10.60
CA THR A 204 -7.76 -3.74 -10.21
C THR A 204 -7.32 -4.03 -8.79
N ILE A 205 -6.05 -4.35 -8.60
CA ILE A 205 -5.41 -4.54 -7.29
C ILE A 205 -4.56 -3.30 -7.01
N THR A 206 -4.51 -2.85 -5.76
CA THR A 206 -3.51 -1.87 -5.33
C THR A 206 -2.54 -2.46 -4.34
N SER A 207 -1.28 -2.02 -4.40
CA SER A 207 -0.26 -2.44 -3.45
C SER A 207 0.94 -1.50 -3.41
N ARG A 208 1.88 -1.74 -2.50
CA ARG A 208 3.19 -1.04 -2.47
C ARG A 208 4.20 -1.66 -3.47
N PRO A 209 5.18 -0.87 -3.95
CA PRO A 209 6.15 -1.32 -4.95
C PRO A 209 7.07 -2.46 -4.54
N ASP A 210 7.05 -2.95 -3.29
CA ASP A 210 7.82 -4.11 -2.82
C ASP A 210 6.97 -5.35 -2.49
N SER A 211 5.65 -5.26 -2.67
CA SER A 211 4.71 -6.36 -2.46
C SER A 211 4.80 -7.54 -3.43
N GLU A 212 4.51 -8.74 -2.95
CA GLU A 212 4.49 -10.00 -3.71
C GLU A 212 3.47 -10.03 -4.85
N CYS A 213 2.42 -9.20 -4.83
CA CYS A 213 1.41 -9.20 -5.88
C CYS A 213 1.96 -8.88 -7.28
N ARG A 214 3.13 -8.24 -7.39
CA ARG A 214 3.80 -8.02 -8.68
C ARG A 214 4.00 -9.32 -9.45
N HIS A 215 4.16 -10.43 -8.72
CA HIS A 215 4.45 -11.75 -9.26
C HIS A 215 3.20 -12.45 -9.82
N LEU A 216 2.03 -11.83 -9.73
CA LEU A 216 0.80 -12.33 -10.34
C LEU A 216 0.94 -12.24 -11.87
N THR A 217 0.71 -13.37 -12.51
CA THR A 217 1.00 -13.60 -13.92
C THR A 217 -0.07 -13.08 -14.85
N ASN A 218 -1.34 -13.11 -14.42
CA ASN A 218 -2.46 -12.64 -15.23
C ASN A 218 -2.78 -11.15 -15.05
N PHE A 219 -1.85 -10.38 -14.48
CA PHE A 219 -2.03 -8.97 -14.16
C PHE A 219 -0.89 -8.13 -14.76
N HIS A 220 -1.24 -6.94 -15.24
CA HIS A 220 -0.26 -5.96 -15.71
C HIS A 220 0.03 -4.92 -14.64
N THR A 221 1.30 -4.61 -14.44
CA THR A 221 1.73 -3.67 -13.41
C THR A 221 1.86 -2.27 -13.96
N VAL A 222 1.24 -1.31 -13.26
CA VAL A 222 1.39 0.13 -13.50
C VAL A 222 1.81 0.81 -12.20
N GLU A 223 2.63 1.84 -12.31
CA GLU A 223 3.13 2.60 -11.16
C GLU A 223 2.54 4.01 -11.15
N ILE A 224 1.98 4.42 -10.02
CA ILE A 224 1.60 5.80 -9.76
C ILE A 224 2.86 6.65 -9.75
N GLN A 225 2.88 7.66 -10.61
CA GLN A 225 3.97 8.62 -10.69
C GLN A 225 3.92 9.61 -9.53
N GLU A 226 5.09 10.13 -9.16
CA GLU A 226 5.22 11.20 -8.20
C GLU A 226 4.44 12.45 -8.61
N LEU A 227 3.97 13.20 -7.62
CA LEU A 227 3.34 14.50 -7.83
C LEU A 227 4.40 15.47 -8.33
N ALA A 228 4.33 15.83 -9.62
CA ALA A 228 5.29 16.74 -10.22
C ALA A 228 5.17 18.14 -9.60
N HIS A 229 6.28 18.88 -9.57
CA HIS A 229 6.29 20.25 -9.05
C HIS A 229 5.30 21.16 -9.77
N ASP A 230 5.15 20.99 -11.08
CA ASP A 230 4.23 21.78 -11.91
C ASP A 230 2.76 21.46 -11.60
N ASP A 231 2.47 20.28 -11.01
CA ASP A 231 1.11 19.89 -10.60
C ASP A 231 0.74 20.45 -9.20
N LEU A 232 1.69 20.97 -8.42
CA LEU A 232 1.48 21.34 -7.00
C LEU A 232 0.46 22.46 -6.82
N GLU A 233 0.49 23.49 -7.68
CA GLU A 233 -0.43 24.62 -7.56
C GLU A 233 -1.88 24.17 -7.80
N ASP A 234 -2.11 23.40 -8.85
CA ASP A 234 -3.43 22.83 -9.15
C ASP A 234 -3.89 21.84 -8.08
N PHE A 235 -2.97 21.04 -7.55
CA PHE A 235 -3.23 20.13 -6.43
C PHE A 235 -3.73 20.90 -5.19
N TYR A 236 -2.99 21.92 -4.75
CA TYR A 236 -3.38 22.73 -3.59
C TYR A 236 -4.67 23.52 -3.84
N ARG A 237 -4.88 24.02 -5.06
CA ARG A 237 -6.12 24.67 -5.46
C ARG A 237 -7.33 23.74 -5.34
N ARG A 238 -7.19 22.47 -5.75
CA ARG A 238 -8.28 21.48 -5.64
C ARG A 238 -8.58 21.08 -4.21
N ILE A 239 -7.56 20.95 -3.36
CA ILE A 239 -7.75 20.52 -1.96
C ILE A 239 -8.24 21.68 -1.09
N GLY A 240 -7.64 22.87 -1.24
CA GLY A 240 -7.90 24.05 -0.43
C GLY A 240 -9.09 24.89 -0.88
N HIS A 241 -9.41 24.87 -2.18
CA HIS A 241 -10.29 25.86 -2.82
C HIS A 241 -9.88 27.31 -2.53
N ASP A 242 -8.58 27.53 -2.33
CA ASP A 242 -7.98 28.81 -1.95
C ASP A 242 -6.76 29.04 -2.86
N ILE A 243 -6.94 29.89 -3.86
CA ILE A 243 -5.94 30.15 -4.91
C ILE A 243 -4.76 30.92 -4.30
N ASP A 244 -5.02 31.96 -3.51
CA ASP A 244 -3.99 32.80 -2.91
C ASP A 244 -3.12 32.03 -1.92
N PHE A 245 -3.70 31.10 -1.16
CA PHE A 245 -2.93 30.19 -0.31
C PHE A 245 -2.08 29.23 -1.14
N ALA A 246 -2.64 28.62 -2.19
CA ALA A 246 -1.92 27.69 -3.05
C ALA A 246 -0.69 28.36 -3.70
N THR A 247 -0.87 29.53 -4.31
CA THR A 247 0.22 30.28 -4.96
C THR A 247 1.30 30.70 -3.94
N ARG A 248 0.93 31.15 -2.74
CA ARG A 248 1.90 31.49 -1.68
C ARG A 248 2.69 30.27 -1.20
N LEU A 249 2.04 29.14 -0.99
CA LEU A 249 2.69 27.90 -0.55
C LEU A 249 3.68 27.39 -1.61
N VAL A 250 3.28 27.34 -2.88
CA VAL A 250 4.18 26.94 -3.98
C VAL A 250 5.36 27.90 -4.10
N SER A 251 5.14 29.21 -3.97
CA SER A 251 6.24 30.19 -3.93
C SER A 251 7.22 29.93 -2.77
N ALA A 252 6.73 29.56 -1.58
CA ALA A 252 7.57 29.22 -0.44
C ALA A 252 8.37 27.93 -0.66
N ILE A 253 7.75 26.89 -1.23
CA ILE A 253 8.44 25.63 -1.61
C ILE A 253 9.55 25.91 -2.63
N ASN A 254 9.26 26.75 -3.64
CA ASN A 254 10.24 27.14 -4.65
C ASN A 254 11.42 27.95 -4.08
N LYS A 255 11.26 28.61 -2.93
CA LYS A 255 12.37 29.31 -2.25
C LYS A 255 13.13 28.43 -1.25
N SER A 256 12.64 27.21 -0.98
CA SER A 256 13.19 26.30 0.01
C SER A 256 14.29 25.39 -0.57
N PRO A 257 15.13 24.75 0.26
CA PRO A 257 16.17 23.82 -0.18
C PRO A 257 15.63 22.65 -1.01
N THR A 258 16.46 22.08 -1.90
CA THR A 258 16.09 20.96 -2.79
C THR A 258 15.50 19.77 -2.05
N LYS A 259 16.00 19.46 -0.84
CA LYS A 259 15.50 18.36 0.01
C LYS A 259 14.00 18.43 0.29
N ILE A 260 13.42 19.63 0.35
CA ILE A 260 11.98 19.80 0.56
C ILE A 260 11.19 19.65 -0.73
N ARG A 261 11.79 20.02 -1.86
CA ARG A 261 11.15 19.76 -3.15
C ARG A 261 11.00 18.25 -3.37
N GLU A 262 12.02 17.48 -2.98
CA GLU A 262 12.00 16.02 -2.93
C GLU A 262 11.04 15.44 -1.88
N LEU A 263 10.63 16.21 -0.87
CA LEU A 263 9.65 15.79 0.16
C LEU A 263 8.22 15.75 -0.38
N VAL A 264 7.87 16.63 -1.31
CA VAL A 264 6.47 16.88 -1.71
C VAL A 264 6.06 16.08 -2.94
N VAL A 265 6.56 14.84 -3.03
CA VAL A 265 6.34 13.95 -4.17
C VAL A 265 5.09 13.07 -4.03
N THR A 266 4.44 13.07 -2.85
CA THR A 266 3.19 12.33 -2.61
C THR A 266 2.06 13.25 -2.18
N PRO A 267 0.80 12.97 -2.57
CA PRO A 267 -0.39 13.70 -2.11
C PRO A 267 -0.50 13.82 -0.59
N LEU A 268 -0.12 12.78 0.17
CA LEU A 268 -0.13 12.82 1.62
C LEU A 268 0.87 13.87 2.15
N LEU A 269 2.12 13.81 1.73
CA LEU A 269 3.16 14.73 2.17
C LEU A 269 2.85 16.17 1.76
N ALA A 270 2.36 16.37 0.53
CA ALA A 270 1.87 17.68 0.08
C ALA A 270 0.74 18.22 0.97
N THR A 271 -0.25 17.38 1.27
CA THR A 271 -1.36 17.78 2.15
C THR A 271 -0.88 18.14 3.55
N LEU A 272 0.04 17.34 4.12
CA LEU A 272 0.58 17.56 5.45
C LEU A 272 1.48 18.81 5.50
N LEU A 273 2.27 19.07 4.47
CA LEU A 273 3.05 20.31 4.34
C LEU A 273 2.14 21.53 4.25
N ALA A 274 1.05 21.46 3.48
CA ALA A 274 0.08 22.55 3.42
C ALA A 274 -0.56 22.82 4.79
N ILE A 275 -0.84 21.77 5.56
CA ILE A 275 -1.35 21.91 6.94
C ILE A 275 -0.30 22.58 7.83
N SER A 276 0.96 22.12 7.76
CA SER A 276 2.08 22.69 8.51
C SER A 276 2.28 24.16 8.21
N TYR A 277 2.40 24.51 6.93
CA TYR A 277 2.60 25.88 6.48
C TYR A 277 1.45 26.82 6.85
N ARG A 278 0.21 26.31 6.90
CA ARG A 278 -0.96 27.10 7.32
C ARG A 278 -0.91 27.50 8.80
N VAL A 279 -0.25 26.71 9.65
CA VAL A 279 -0.14 26.96 11.10
C VAL A 279 1.16 27.67 11.43
N ALA A 280 2.30 27.16 10.92
CA ALA A 280 3.63 27.63 11.29
C ALA A 280 4.16 28.76 10.38
N HIS A 281 3.57 28.97 9.20
CA HIS A 281 4.06 29.90 8.17
C HIS A 281 5.54 29.71 7.76
N LYS A 282 6.09 28.52 8.04
CA LYS A 282 7.47 28.12 7.75
C LYS A 282 7.45 26.81 6.97
N ILE A 283 8.39 26.66 6.04
CA ILE A 283 8.69 25.38 5.40
C ILE A 283 9.83 24.71 6.19
N PRO A 284 9.70 23.44 6.62
CA PRO A 284 10.79 22.70 7.27
C PRO A 284 12.04 22.64 6.40
N LEU A 285 13.21 22.34 6.97
CA LEU A 285 14.47 22.26 6.24
C LEU A 285 14.74 20.87 5.66
N ASP A 286 14.25 19.81 6.32
CA ASP A 286 14.36 18.42 5.86
C ASP A 286 13.21 17.50 6.32
N PHE A 287 13.29 16.23 5.89
CA PHE A 287 12.33 15.17 6.20
C PHE A 287 12.20 14.89 7.71
N SER A 288 13.30 14.94 8.45
CA SER A 288 13.32 14.64 9.88
C SER A 288 12.61 15.73 10.66
N GLU A 289 12.94 17.00 10.41
CA GLU A 289 12.27 18.15 11.02
C GLU A 289 10.77 18.12 10.70
N PHE A 290 10.39 17.86 9.44
CA PHE A 290 8.99 17.83 9.04
C PHE A 290 8.16 16.82 9.85
N TYR A 291 8.60 15.56 9.94
CA TYR A 291 7.83 14.53 10.63
C TYR A 291 7.87 14.66 12.16
N GLU A 292 8.98 15.15 12.73
CA GLU A 292 9.08 15.43 14.17
C GLU A 292 8.11 16.53 14.59
N GLU A 293 8.01 17.60 13.80
CA GLU A 293 7.08 18.70 14.04
C GLU A 293 5.63 18.34 13.70
N LEU A 294 5.40 17.45 12.73
CA LEU A 294 4.07 17.15 12.20
C LEU A 294 3.07 16.76 13.29
N PHE A 295 3.46 15.89 14.22
CA PHE A 295 2.55 15.48 15.30
C PHE A 295 2.18 16.63 16.22
N GLN A 296 3.16 17.45 16.58
CA GLN A 296 2.95 18.62 17.43
C GLN A 296 2.07 19.65 16.73
N ILE A 297 2.27 19.87 15.43
CA ILE A 297 1.44 20.76 14.63
C ILE A 297 -0.01 20.24 14.56
N LEU A 298 -0.20 18.94 14.31
CA LEU A 298 -1.53 18.34 14.29
C LEU A 298 -2.21 18.43 15.66
N LEU A 299 -1.44 18.27 16.74
CA LEU A 299 -1.93 18.50 18.10
C LEU A 299 -2.39 19.95 18.32
N VAL A 300 -1.60 20.93 17.88
CA VAL A 300 -1.84 22.37 18.12
C VAL A 300 -2.93 22.95 17.20
N ARG A 301 -3.04 22.46 15.95
CA ARG A 301 -4.01 22.96 14.94
C ARG A 301 -5.44 22.94 15.45
N HIS A 302 -5.85 21.86 16.11
CA HIS A 302 -7.22 21.72 16.58
C HIS A 302 -7.53 22.66 17.77
N ASP A 303 -6.54 22.91 18.62
CA ASP A 303 -6.66 23.83 19.76
C ASP A 303 -6.72 25.29 19.30
N SER A 304 -5.93 25.65 18.26
CA SER A 304 -5.83 27.02 17.73
C SER A 304 -7.02 27.43 16.84
N SER A 305 -7.76 26.46 16.29
CA SER A 305 -8.90 26.70 15.40
C SER A 305 -10.11 27.38 16.07
N LYS A 306 -10.11 27.50 17.41
CA LYS A 306 -11.04 28.35 18.16
C LYS A 306 -10.24 29.45 18.84
N LEU A 307 -10.27 30.65 18.25
CA LEU A 307 -9.67 31.89 18.76
C LEU A 307 -9.75 31.97 20.30
N GLY A 308 -8.59 31.89 20.97
CA GLY A 308 -8.43 32.20 22.39
C GLY A 308 -8.78 31.11 23.41
N TRP A 309 -9.12 29.87 23.00
CA TRP A 309 -9.46 28.80 23.95
C TRP A 309 -8.50 27.61 23.84
N GLN A 310 -7.47 27.56 24.69
CA GLN A 310 -6.78 26.30 24.99
C GLN A 310 -7.79 25.37 25.66
N ARG A 311 -8.29 24.36 24.94
CA ARG A 311 -9.22 23.41 25.54
C ARG A 311 -8.46 22.59 26.59
N SER A 312 -8.98 22.58 27.82
CA SER A 312 -8.51 21.64 28.84
C SER A 312 -8.74 20.22 28.33
N ARG A 313 -7.66 19.48 28.10
CA ARG A 313 -7.69 18.05 27.74
C ARG A 313 -8.37 17.28 28.87
N LYS A 314 -9.21 16.30 28.53
CA LYS A 314 -9.92 15.51 29.56
C LYS A 314 -8.96 14.73 30.45
N THR A 315 -7.80 14.38 29.90
CA THR A 315 -6.78 13.57 30.54
C THR A 315 -5.85 14.36 31.48
N GLY A 316 -5.76 15.68 31.34
CA GLY A 316 -4.75 16.49 32.04
C GLY A 316 -3.31 16.31 31.52
N LEU A 317 -3.09 15.43 30.53
CA LEU A 317 -1.76 15.14 29.99
C LEU A 317 -1.25 16.27 29.07
N ASN A 318 0.03 16.57 29.15
CA ASN A 318 0.70 17.54 28.29
C ASN A 318 0.98 16.97 26.88
N ALA A 319 1.43 17.81 25.95
CA ALA A 319 1.60 17.42 24.53
C ALA A 319 2.64 16.31 24.33
N ARG A 320 3.68 16.26 25.18
CA ARG A 320 4.72 15.22 25.12
C ARG A 320 4.21 13.89 25.66
N GLU A 321 3.46 13.92 26.76
CA GLU A 321 2.85 12.72 27.35
C GLU A 321 1.84 12.06 26.39
N ILE A 322 0.95 12.85 25.78
CA ILE A 322 0.03 12.33 24.75
C ILE A 322 0.79 11.74 23.58
N GLN A 323 1.86 12.41 23.14
CA GLN A 323 2.71 11.90 22.07
C GLN A 323 3.34 10.56 22.42
N GLN A 324 3.89 10.43 23.63
CA GLN A 324 4.49 9.19 24.11
C GLN A 324 3.47 8.05 24.12
N VAL A 325 2.27 8.28 24.67
CA VAL A 325 1.22 7.25 24.71
C VAL A 325 0.74 6.90 23.30
N PHE A 326 0.66 7.87 22.39
CA PHE A 326 0.29 7.62 21.00
C PHE A 326 1.33 6.78 20.25
N GLU A 327 2.62 7.08 20.41
CA GLU A 327 3.72 6.26 19.87
C GLU A 327 3.65 4.81 20.36
N MET A 328 3.42 4.63 21.66
CA MET A 328 3.26 3.31 22.29
C MET A 328 2.04 2.57 21.75
N LEU A 329 0.91 3.26 21.59
CA LEU A 329 -0.30 2.71 21.00
C LEU A 329 -0.06 2.25 19.54
N CYS A 330 0.60 3.08 18.74
CA CYS A 330 0.97 2.74 17.36
C CYS A 330 1.87 1.51 17.32
N PHE A 331 2.92 1.45 18.13
CA PHE A 331 3.81 0.29 18.20
C PHE A 331 3.08 -0.98 18.66
N ALA A 332 2.26 -0.90 19.71
CA ALA A 332 1.54 -2.05 20.26
C ALA A 332 0.51 -2.61 19.28
N THR A 333 -0.22 -1.74 18.58
CA THR A 333 -1.20 -2.14 17.58
C THR A 333 -0.54 -2.72 16.33
N ARG A 334 0.63 -2.21 15.90
CA ARG A 334 1.43 -2.81 14.82
C ARG A 334 1.98 -4.17 15.20
N LYS A 335 2.52 -4.31 16.42
CA LYS A 335 2.98 -5.59 16.97
C LYS A 335 1.87 -6.64 17.03
N ALA A 336 0.63 -6.23 17.26
CA ALA A 336 -0.54 -7.09 17.26
C ALA A 336 -1.18 -7.28 15.87
N HIS A 337 -0.60 -6.71 14.81
CA HIS A 337 -1.10 -6.73 13.43
C HIS A 337 -2.54 -6.18 13.30
N LEU A 338 -2.90 -5.20 14.14
CA LEU A 338 -4.22 -4.59 14.16
C LEU A 338 -4.26 -3.40 13.21
N VAL A 339 -4.97 -3.59 12.09
CA VAL A 339 -5.28 -2.51 11.14
C VAL A 339 -6.58 -1.79 11.54
N ALA A 340 -7.54 -2.55 12.08
CA ALA A 340 -8.73 -2.02 12.75
C ALA A 340 -8.75 -2.54 14.19
N ILE A 341 -8.94 -1.64 15.13
CA ILE A 341 -8.80 -1.90 16.57
C ILE A 341 -10.18 -1.87 17.19
N ASP A 342 -10.65 -2.98 17.74
CA ASP A 342 -11.90 -2.99 18.51
C ASP A 342 -11.79 -2.06 19.72
N SER A 343 -12.89 -1.38 20.06
CA SER A 343 -12.87 -0.34 21.11
C SER A 343 -12.40 -0.87 22.46
N GLU A 344 -12.76 -2.11 22.81
CA GLU A 344 -12.31 -2.79 24.03
C GLU A 344 -10.79 -3.05 23.99
N ALA A 345 -10.28 -3.61 22.88
CA ALA A 345 -8.85 -3.81 22.67
C ALA A 345 -8.07 -2.48 22.70
N ALA A 346 -8.63 -1.41 22.16
CA ALA A 346 -8.02 -0.09 22.20
C ALA A 346 -7.87 0.42 23.64
N ILE A 347 -8.88 0.23 24.49
CA ILE A 347 -8.83 0.61 25.91
C ILE A 347 -7.78 -0.23 26.63
N GLU A 348 -7.75 -1.55 26.42
CA GLU A 348 -6.78 -2.45 27.05
C GLU A 348 -5.34 -2.12 26.66
N ILE A 349 -5.07 -1.90 25.37
CA ILE A 349 -3.75 -1.52 24.88
C ILE A 349 -3.37 -0.16 25.47
N THR A 350 -4.27 0.83 25.42
CA THR A 350 -4.00 2.18 25.97
C THR A 350 -3.71 2.12 27.47
N THR A 351 -4.39 1.25 28.21
CA THR A 351 -4.15 1.03 29.65
C THR A 351 -2.73 0.51 29.89
N LYS A 352 -2.28 -0.48 29.10
CA LYS A 352 -0.90 -0.97 29.15
C LYS A 352 0.09 0.14 28.80
N CYS A 353 -0.17 0.93 27.76
CA CYS A 353 0.68 2.05 27.38
C CYS A 353 0.82 3.10 28.50
N LEU A 354 -0.27 3.44 29.18
CA LEU A 354 -0.25 4.37 30.31
C LEU A 354 0.55 3.83 31.50
N SER A 355 0.35 2.55 31.84
CA SER A 355 1.11 1.87 32.89
C SER A 355 2.61 1.86 32.59
N ASP A 356 2.98 1.45 31.38
CA ASP A 356 4.39 1.39 30.94
C ASP A 356 5.03 2.78 30.84
N ALA A 357 4.24 3.83 30.58
CA ALA A 357 4.70 5.22 30.58
C ALA A 357 4.77 5.83 32.00
N GLY A 358 4.24 5.16 33.02
CA GLY A 358 4.13 5.72 34.38
C GLY A 358 3.13 6.88 34.47
N LEU A 359 2.11 6.91 33.60
CA LEU A 359 1.13 7.99 33.50
C LEU A 359 -0.22 7.57 34.07
N ALA A 360 -0.83 8.43 34.90
CA ALA A 360 -2.16 8.23 35.44
C ALA A 360 -3.19 9.03 34.65
N ALA A 361 -3.89 8.38 33.73
CA ALA A 361 -5.01 8.96 32.98
C ALA A 361 -6.07 7.90 32.66
N ASP A 362 -7.28 8.34 32.34
CA ASP A 362 -8.31 7.44 31.84
C ASP A 362 -8.00 7.06 30.36
N PRO A 363 -7.87 5.77 30.01
CA PRO A 363 -7.54 5.33 28.66
C PRO A 363 -8.59 5.75 27.62
N GLN A 364 -9.87 5.80 27.98
CA GLN A 364 -10.93 6.27 27.08
C GLN A 364 -10.77 7.75 26.78
N TYR A 365 -10.36 8.56 27.77
CA TYR A 365 -10.10 9.98 27.56
C TYR A 365 -8.85 10.23 26.73
N VAL A 366 -7.81 9.41 26.87
CA VAL A 366 -6.63 9.48 26.00
C VAL A 366 -7.00 9.21 24.54
N ILE A 367 -7.76 8.15 24.29
CA ILE A 367 -8.25 7.81 22.95
C ILE A 367 -9.11 8.95 22.38
N ASP A 368 -10.03 9.51 23.19
CA ASP A 368 -10.87 10.63 22.78
C ASP A 368 -10.06 11.88 22.45
N ASP A 369 -9.06 12.21 23.27
CA ASP A 369 -8.16 13.35 23.05
C ASP A 369 -7.35 13.13 21.76
N ILE A 370 -6.76 11.95 21.54
CA ILE A 370 -6.03 11.63 20.29
C ILE A 370 -6.95 11.76 19.07
N LYS A 371 -8.15 11.15 19.09
CA LYS A 371 -9.11 11.19 17.99
C LYS A 371 -9.54 12.62 17.66
N ARG A 372 -9.89 13.40 18.68
CA ARG A 372 -10.43 14.75 18.50
C ARG A 372 -9.36 15.75 18.10
N VAL A 373 -8.16 15.62 18.65
CA VAL A 373 -7.10 16.60 18.46
C VAL A 373 -6.31 16.31 17.19
N THR A 374 -5.80 15.08 17.02
CA THR A 374 -4.91 14.77 15.90
C THR A 374 -5.68 14.46 14.61
N CYS A 375 -6.95 14.05 14.72
CA CYS A 375 -7.74 13.47 13.64
C CYS A 375 -7.06 12.26 12.96
N LEU A 376 -6.03 11.66 13.59
CA LEU A 376 -5.28 10.54 13.02
C LEU A 376 -5.96 9.19 13.27
N LEU A 377 -6.89 9.14 14.23
CA LEU A 377 -7.73 7.99 14.54
C LEU A 377 -9.21 8.32 14.30
N VAL A 378 -9.88 7.49 13.51
CA VAL A 378 -11.31 7.60 13.18
C VAL A 378 -12.05 6.42 13.79
N ALA A 379 -13.25 6.68 14.35
CA ALA A 379 -14.14 5.63 14.80
C ALA A 379 -15.12 5.25 13.70
N GLU A 380 -15.19 3.95 13.38
CA GLU A 380 -16.16 3.34 12.49
C GLU A 380 -16.89 2.21 13.23
N GLY A 381 -18.13 2.47 13.64
CA GLY A 381 -18.88 1.55 14.49
C GLY A 381 -18.18 1.33 15.83
N LYS A 382 -17.87 0.07 16.16
CA LYS A 382 -17.13 -0.33 17.38
C LYS A 382 -15.61 -0.43 17.16
N LYS A 383 -15.11 -0.06 15.98
CA LYS A 383 -13.69 -0.14 15.63
C LYS A 383 -13.06 1.25 15.49
N LEU A 384 -11.79 1.33 15.78
CA LEU A 384 -10.91 2.48 15.55
C LEU A 384 -9.95 2.14 14.41
N GLN A 385 -9.72 3.10 13.52
CA GLN A 385 -8.79 2.95 12.41
C GLN A 385 -7.95 4.21 12.27
N PHE A 386 -6.70 4.04 11.85
CA PHE A 386 -5.87 5.16 11.45
C PHE A 386 -6.35 5.76 10.14
N VAL A 387 -6.25 7.08 9.98
CA VAL A 387 -6.59 7.75 8.70
C VAL A 387 -5.74 7.27 7.53
N HIS A 388 -4.53 6.80 7.82
CA HIS A 388 -3.61 6.19 6.87
C HIS A 388 -2.65 5.26 7.62
N SER A 389 -2.30 4.12 7.02
CA SER A 389 -1.41 3.10 7.60
C SER A 389 -0.03 3.67 7.97
N SER A 390 0.50 4.57 7.15
CA SER A 390 1.78 5.23 7.40
C SER A 390 1.85 6.05 8.69
N VAL A 391 0.71 6.50 9.22
CA VAL A 391 0.70 7.15 10.53
C VAL A 391 1.10 6.12 11.56
N GLN A 392 0.39 5.00 11.62
CA GLN A 392 0.70 3.93 12.55
C GLN A 392 2.16 3.45 12.41
N GLU A 393 2.63 3.26 11.17
CA GLU A 393 4.00 2.83 10.85
C GLU A 393 5.04 3.86 11.32
N PHE A 394 4.88 5.14 10.98
CA PHE A 394 5.85 6.17 11.35
C PHE A 394 5.97 6.34 12.88
N PHE A 395 4.84 6.38 13.59
CA PHE A 395 4.84 6.55 15.04
C PHE A 395 5.32 5.28 15.77
N ALA A 396 5.14 4.10 15.19
CA ALA A 396 5.76 2.87 15.66
C ALA A 396 7.29 2.91 15.48
N ALA A 397 7.79 3.37 14.33
CA ALA A 397 9.22 3.58 14.11
C ALA A 397 9.80 4.61 15.09
N ARG A 398 9.10 5.71 15.34
CA ARG A 398 9.55 6.72 16.31
C ARG A 398 9.57 6.18 17.75
N PHE A 399 8.63 5.31 18.12
CA PHE A 399 8.68 4.63 19.41
C PHE A 399 9.99 3.86 19.60
N VAL A 400 10.45 3.12 18.56
CA VAL A 400 11.72 2.39 18.58
C VAL A 400 12.90 3.38 18.69
N LYS A 401 12.91 4.46 17.90
CA LYS A 401 13.94 5.52 17.97
C LYS A 401 14.09 6.08 19.38
N THR A 402 13.01 6.27 20.12
CA THR A 402 13.07 6.85 21.48
C THR A 402 13.51 5.85 22.56
N ARG A 403 13.67 4.56 22.23
CA ARG A 403 14.18 3.56 23.19
C ARG A 403 15.68 3.68 23.36
N THR A 404 16.17 3.16 24.49
CA THR A 404 17.61 2.98 24.74
C THR A 404 18.20 2.01 23.73
N ASP A 405 19.51 2.13 23.49
CA ASP A 405 20.22 1.29 22.51
C ASP A 405 20.01 -0.22 22.72
N PRO A 406 20.11 -0.79 23.94
CA PRO A 406 19.89 -2.22 24.16
C PRO A 406 18.46 -2.67 23.82
N VAL A 407 17.47 -1.82 24.07
CA VAL A 407 16.06 -2.13 23.79
C VAL A 407 15.79 -2.07 22.29
N ALA A 408 16.35 -1.08 21.59
CA ALA A 408 16.26 -0.98 20.13
C ALA A 408 16.99 -2.17 19.45
N ALA A 409 18.19 -2.52 19.91
CA ALA A 409 18.94 -3.68 19.41
C ALA A 409 18.14 -4.98 19.52
N ASN A 410 17.51 -5.24 20.67
CA ASN A 410 16.63 -6.40 20.88
C ASN A 410 15.43 -6.41 19.92
N PHE A 411 14.85 -5.25 19.60
CA PHE A 411 13.79 -5.17 18.58
C PHE A 411 14.28 -5.67 17.22
N TYR A 412 15.41 -5.16 16.72
CA TYR A 412 15.98 -5.58 15.43
C TYR A 412 16.42 -7.05 15.43
N GLU A 413 16.96 -7.54 16.55
CA GLU A 413 17.31 -8.95 16.73
C GLU A 413 16.09 -9.85 16.61
N GLN A 414 14.95 -9.46 17.21
CA GLN A 414 13.71 -10.21 17.09
C GLN A 414 13.16 -10.21 15.66
N LEU A 415 13.27 -9.10 14.92
CA LEU A 415 12.90 -9.06 13.51
C LEU A 415 13.70 -10.07 12.67
N SER A 416 15.00 -10.17 12.96
CA SER A 416 15.94 -11.01 12.22
C SER A 416 15.86 -12.49 12.61
N SER A 417 15.79 -12.79 13.90
CA SER A 417 15.82 -14.16 14.45
C SER A 417 14.48 -14.89 14.28
N LYS A 418 13.37 -14.17 14.41
CA LYS A 418 12.00 -14.72 14.27
C LYS A 418 11.42 -14.56 12.87
N ASN A 419 12.20 -14.05 11.91
CA ASN A 419 11.75 -13.73 10.55
C ASN A 419 10.48 -12.84 10.53
N GLN A 420 10.42 -11.85 11.43
CA GLN A 420 9.26 -10.95 11.58
C GLN A 420 9.38 -9.68 10.73
N TRP A 421 10.53 -9.42 10.11
CA TRP A 421 10.74 -8.24 9.27
C TRP A 421 9.67 -8.02 8.17
N PRO A 422 9.01 -9.02 7.55
CA PRO A 422 7.98 -8.75 6.54
C PRO A 422 6.79 -7.97 7.10
N TYR A 423 6.54 -8.08 8.41
CA TYR A 423 5.49 -7.34 9.10
C TYR A 423 5.88 -5.90 9.45
N TRP A 424 7.18 -5.57 9.39
CA TRP A 424 7.78 -4.31 9.85
C TRP A 424 8.58 -3.58 8.75
N GLN A 425 8.35 -3.93 7.48
CA GLN A 425 9.13 -3.43 6.35
C GLN A 425 9.12 -1.90 6.27
N GLU A 426 7.98 -1.28 6.55
CA GLU A 426 7.78 0.16 6.41
C GLU A 426 8.36 0.93 7.59
N GLU A 427 8.23 0.37 8.80
CA GLU A 427 8.93 0.88 9.98
C GLU A 427 10.44 0.84 9.80
N LEU A 428 10.99 -0.21 9.17
CA LEU A 428 12.42 -0.29 8.84
C LEU A 428 12.84 0.82 7.84
N LEU A 429 12.00 1.14 6.85
CA LEU A 429 12.25 2.25 5.93
C LEU A 429 12.20 3.62 6.62
N PHE A 430 11.29 3.81 7.57
CA PHE A 430 11.27 5.01 8.41
C PHE A 430 12.48 5.08 9.34
N LEU A 431 12.82 3.98 10.02
CA LEU A 431 13.99 3.89 10.91
C LEU A 431 15.30 4.14 10.17
N ARG A 432 15.42 3.71 8.91
CA ARG A 432 16.56 4.04 8.05
C ARG A 432 16.77 5.56 7.91
N GLN A 433 15.70 6.34 7.96
CA GLN A 433 15.74 7.80 7.81
C GLN A 433 15.91 8.51 9.16
N ILE A 434 15.14 8.09 10.18
CA ILE A 434 15.08 8.82 11.47
C ILE A 434 16.06 8.29 12.54
N ASP A 435 16.62 7.10 12.32
CA ASP A 435 17.50 6.35 13.23
C ASP A 435 18.54 5.56 12.42
N HIS A 436 19.20 6.25 11.49
CA HIS A 436 20.06 5.67 10.46
C HIS A 436 21.13 4.74 11.04
N TYR A 437 21.92 5.20 12.02
CA TYR A 437 23.00 4.40 12.61
C TYR A 437 22.53 3.04 13.14
N ARG A 438 21.54 3.03 14.04
CA ARG A 438 21.06 1.79 14.69
C ARG A 438 20.36 0.86 13.71
N SER A 439 19.55 1.39 12.80
CA SER A 439 18.87 0.57 11.78
C SER A 439 19.86 -0.08 10.81
N MET A 440 20.90 0.65 10.39
CA MET A 440 21.97 0.11 9.55
C MET A 440 22.76 -0.95 10.31
N LYS A 441 23.22 -0.63 11.53
CA LYS A 441 24.01 -1.54 12.38
C LYS A 441 23.27 -2.84 12.72
N TYR A 442 22.04 -2.74 13.24
CA TYR A 442 21.35 -3.89 13.83
C TYR A 442 20.44 -4.67 12.88
N PHE A 443 20.08 -4.13 11.71
CA PHE A 443 19.23 -4.82 10.75
C PHE A 443 19.86 -4.93 9.36
N PHE A 444 20.07 -3.81 8.66
CA PHE A 444 20.42 -3.85 7.24
C PHE A 444 21.78 -4.53 6.99
N THR A 445 22.80 -4.24 7.80
CA THR A 445 24.13 -4.89 7.68
C THR A 445 24.03 -6.40 7.93
N LEU A 446 23.26 -6.83 8.93
CA LEU A 446 23.11 -8.25 9.26
C LEU A 446 22.33 -9.02 8.20
N ASP A 447 21.22 -8.43 7.71
CA ASP A 447 20.43 -9.02 6.64
C ASP A 447 21.22 -9.09 5.33
N LEU A 448 21.98 -8.04 4.99
CA LEU A 448 22.84 -8.00 3.81
C LEU A 448 23.97 -9.03 3.90
N GLY A 449 24.61 -9.17 5.07
CA GLY A 449 25.61 -10.21 5.32
C GLY A 449 25.07 -11.62 5.11
N LYS A 450 23.91 -11.94 5.69
CA LYS A 450 23.22 -13.24 5.48
C LYS A 450 22.83 -13.46 4.01
N THR A 451 22.39 -12.41 3.34
CA THR A 451 22.01 -12.46 1.92
C THR A 451 23.22 -12.77 1.05
N LEU A 452 24.36 -12.12 1.27
CA LEU A 452 25.59 -12.37 0.55
C LEU A 452 26.17 -13.77 0.85
N GLN A 453 26.13 -14.23 2.10
CA GLN A 453 26.49 -15.60 2.46
C GLN A 453 25.66 -16.63 1.69
N PHE A 454 24.33 -16.42 1.63
CA PHE A 454 23.44 -17.28 0.86
C PHE A 454 23.75 -17.26 -0.64
N LEU A 455 23.88 -16.06 -1.24
CA LEU A 455 24.11 -15.89 -2.69
C LEU A 455 25.45 -16.50 -3.11
N LEU A 456 26.51 -16.26 -2.34
CA LEU A 456 27.88 -16.70 -2.65
C LEU A 456 28.20 -18.09 -2.11
N ASN A 457 27.26 -18.74 -1.41
CA ASN A 457 27.46 -20.02 -0.73
C ASN A 457 28.68 -20.01 0.19
N ASP A 458 28.72 -19.10 1.16
CA ASP A 458 29.88 -18.90 2.04
C ASP A 458 31.18 -18.63 1.26
N ASN A 459 31.07 -17.83 0.18
CA ASN A 459 32.16 -17.48 -0.75
C ASN A 459 32.77 -18.66 -1.51
N SER A 460 32.09 -19.82 -1.57
CA SER A 460 32.56 -20.97 -2.36
C SER A 460 32.22 -20.87 -3.85
N LEU A 461 31.33 -19.95 -4.25
CA LEU A 461 30.94 -19.76 -5.66
C LEU A 461 31.59 -18.51 -6.27
N THR A 462 31.95 -18.62 -7.56
CA THR A 462 32.24 -17.44 -8.39
C THR A 462 30.96 -16.63 -8.63
N LEU A 463 31.07 -15.33 -8.91
CA LEU A 463 29.90 -14.47 -9.18
C LEU A 463 28.97 -15.03 -10.28
N PRO A 464 29.48 -15.54 -11.43
CA PRO A 464 28.61 -16.18 -12.43
C PRO A 464 27.89 -17.42 -11.91
N ALA A 465 28.58 -18.29 -11.17
CA ALA A 465 27.98 -19.50 -10.62
C ALA A 465 26.92 -19.17 -9.54
N ALA A 466 27.18 -18.16 -8.71
CA ALA A 466 26.22 -17.63 -7.74
C ALA A 466 24.97 -17.08 -8.43
N ALA A 467 25.13 -16.33 -9.53
CA ALA A 467 24.02 -15.78 -10.30
C ALA A 467 23.15 -16.88 -10.93
N ILE A 468 23.76 -17.91 -11.52
CA ILE A 468 23.04 -19.08 -12.07
C ILE A 468 22.26 -19.79 -10.97
N ARG A 469 22.92 -20.15 -9.86
CA ARG A 469 22.27 -20.81 -8.72
C ARG A 469 21.09 -19.99 -8.17
N TYR A 470 21.24 -18.67 -8.07
CA TYR A 470 20.18 -17.78 -7.63
C TYR A 470 18.94 -17.86 -8.55
N LEU A 471 19.15 -17.81 -9.87
CA LEU A 471 18.09 -17.88 -10.87
C LEU A 471 17.42 -19.27 -10.92
N GLU A 472 18.19 -20.36 -10.73
CA GLU A 472 17.66 -21.72 -10.59
C GLU A 472 16.78 -21.89 -9.35
N GLY A 473 16.96 -21.03 -8.33
CA GLY A 473 16.11 -20.97 -7.14
C GLY A 473 14.68 -20.46 -7.41
N MET A 474 14.38 -20.00 -8.62
CA MET A 474 13.08 -19.51 -9.06
C MET A 474 12.59 -20.24 -10.30
N ALA A 475 11.29 -20.54 -10.34
CA ALA A 475 10.65 -21.14 -11.49
C ALA A 475 9.26 -20.56 -11.76
N VAL A 476 8.77 -20.83 -12.95
CA VAL A 476 7.38 -20.63 -13.36
C VAL A 476 6.79 -21.99 -13.67
N GLU A 477 5.66 -22.28 -13.05
CA GLU A 477 4.82 -23.45 -13.34
C GLU A 477 3.77 -23.06 -14.38
N LYS A 478 3.56 -23.91 -15.37
CA LYS A 478 2.55 -23.76 -16.42
C LYS A 478 1.53 -24.88 -16.29
N ASN A 479 0.28 -24.51 -16.03
CA ASN A 479 -0.85 -25.41 -15.95
C ASN A 479 -1.86 -25.09 -17.06
N MET A 480 -2.32 -26.11 -17.79
CA MET A 480 -3.36 -25.93 -18.80
C MET A 480 -4.72 -25.99 -18.12
N VAL A 481 -5.59 -25.03 -18.44
CA VAL A 481 -6.96 -25.00 -17.95
C VAL A 481 -7.89 -25.00 -19.15
N ASP A 482 -8.74 -26.02 -19.23
CA ASP A 482 -9.77 -26.12 -20.25
C ASP A 482 -11.03 -25.40 -19.79
N LYS A 483 -11.45 -24.36 -20.52
CA LYS A 483 -12.73 -23.69 -20.31
C LYS A 483 -13.48 -23.59 -21.63
N ASN A 484 -14.68 -24.17 -21.67
CA ASN A 484 -15.57 -24.11 -22.83
C ASN A 484 -14.91 -24.56 -24.16
N GLY A 485 -14.03 -25.56 -24.12
CA GLY A 485 -13.31 -26.06 -25.29
C GLY A 485 -12.11 -25.22 -25.73
N VAL A 486 -11.79 -24.13 -25.02
CA VAL A 486 -10.58 -23.34 -25.23
C VAL A 486 -9.58 -23.66 -24.11
N SER A 487 -8.43 -24.20 -24.49
CA SER A 487 -7.33 -24.48 -23.55
C SER A 487 -6.47 -23.24 -23.39
N ALA A 488 -6.39 -22.70 -22.17
CA ALA A 488 -5.56 -21.54 -21.85
C ALA A 488 -4.44 -21.95 -20.87
N ALA A 489 -3.23 -21.45 -21.13
CA ALA A 489 -2.10 -21.64 -20.23
C ALA A 489 -2.19 -20.67 -19.05
N ARG A 490 -2.13 -21.21 -17.83
CA ARG A 490 -1.99 -20.46 -16.59
C ARG A 490 -0.55 -20.58 -16.11
N TYR A 491 0.04 -19.45 -15.78
CA TYR A 491 1.39 -19.38 -15.23
C TYR A 491 1.33 -19.12 -13.73
N ARG A 492 2.32 -19.60 -12.99
CA ARG A 492 2.44 -19.36 -11.56
C ARG A 492 3.92 -19.26 -11.18
N LEU A 493 4.28 -18.24 -10.42
CA LEU A 493 5.61 -18.18 -9.82
C LEU A 493 5.77 -19.24 -8.72
N GLN A 494 6.89 -19.96 -8.75
CA GLN A 494 7.29 -20.92 -7.73
C GLN A 494 8.69 -20.59 -7.21
N ARG A 495 8.78 -20.31 -5.91
CA ARG A 495 10.06 -20.19 -5.19
C ARG A 495 10.55 -21.60 -4.83
N ILE A 496 11.64 -22.04 -5.46
CA ILE A 496 12.26 -23.36 -5.18
C ILE A 496 13.16 -23.26 -3.94
N ARG A 497 13.85 -22.13 -3.78
CA ARG A 497 14.66 -21.87 -2.59
C ARG A 497 13.81 -21.57 -1.35
N LYS A 498 14.26 -22.03 -0.18
CA LYS A 498 13.61 -21.78 1.12
C LYS A 498 14.08 -20.50 1.81
N PHE A 499 15.29 -20.04 1.50
CA PHE A 499 15.86 -18.85 2.12
C PHE A 499 15.19 -17.57 1.59
N THR A 500 14.82 -16.68 2.51
CA THR A 500 14.31 -15.34 2.22
C THR A 500 14.89 -14.34 3.21
N SER A 501 15.04 -13.10 2.77
CA SER A 501 15.62 -11.96 3.49
C SER A 501 15.07 -10.67 2.87
N TYR A 502 15.31 -9.53 3.52
CA TYR A 502 14.88 -8.25 2.94
C TYR A 502 15.61 -7.98 1.61
N HIS A 503 16.93 -8.15 1.58
CA HIS A 503 17.71 -7.87 0.37
C HIS A 503 17.48 -8.86 -0.77
N ILE A 504 17.17 -10.14 -0.50
CA ILE A 504 16.82 -11.09 -1.57
C ILE A 504 15.47 -10.77 -2.20
N GLN A 505 14.49 -10.28 -1.43
CA GLN A 505 13.21 -9.83 -1.97
C GLN A 505 13.39 -8.64 -2.94
N LEU A 506 14.30 -7.71 -2.64
CA LEU A 506 14.65 -6.63 -3.57
C LEU A 506 15.27 -7.15 -4.87
N ILE A 507 16.11 -8.18 -4.80
CA ILE A 507 16.67 -8.83 -6.00
C ILE A 507 15.55 -9.50 -6.80
N ASP A 508 14.68 -10.29 -6.14
CA ASP A 508 13.54 -10.97 -6.77
C ASP A 508 12.69 -9.98 -7.57
N ASN A 509 12.30 -8.90 -6.89
CA ASN A 509 11.45 -7.85 -7.42
C ASN A 509 12.02 -7.24 -8.71
N ARG A 510 13.33 -7.00 -8.75
CA ARG A 510 14.01 -6.38 -9.89
C ARG A 510 14.22 -7.37 -11.04
N ILE A 511 14.64 -8.60 -10.74
CA ILE A 511 14.83 -9.65 -11.75
C ILE A 511 13.50 -10.03 -12.38
N PHE A 512 12.45 -10.11 -11.57
CA PHE A 512 11.10 -10.33 -12.05
C PHE A 512 10.67 -9.26 -13.06
N GLY A 513 10.78 -7.98 -12.69
CA GLY A 513 10.40 -6.86 -13.57
C GLY A 513 11.16 -6.89 -14.89
N ARG A 514 12.45 -7.24 -14.88
CA ARG A 514 13.24 -7.39 -16.11
C ARG A 514 12.79 -8.58 -16.94
N LEU A 515 12.74 -9.76 -16.32
CA LEU A 515 12.53 -11.03 -17.03
C LEU A 515 11.12 -11.13 -17.60
N PHE A 516 10.09 -10.55 -16.98
CA PHE A 516 8.70 -10.70 -17.41
C PHE A 516 8.08 -9.45 -18.04
N SER A 517 8.86 -8.37 -18.23
CA SER A 517 8.43 -7.14 -18.89
C SER A 517 7.78 -7.32 -20.28
N ALA A 518 8.16 -8.35 -21.03
CA ALA A 518 7.65 -8.61 -22.37
C ALA A 518 6.61 -9.75 -22.43
N GLY A 519 5.99 -10.09 -21.30
CA GLY A 519 5.00 -11.16 -21.17
C GLY A 519 5.58 -12.52 -20.75
N TRP A 520 4.74 -13.31 -20.09
CA TRP A 520 5.05 -14.62 -19.49
C TRP A 520 5.22 -15.74 -20.50
N ASN A 521 4.44 -15.70 -21.59
CA ASN A 521 4.41 -16.74 -22.61
C ASN A 521 5.77 -16.93 -23.31
N LYS A 522 6.55 -15.85 -23.46
CA LYS A 522 7.85 -15.86 -24.15
C LYS A 522 8.82 -16.92 -23.61
N GLY A 523 8.83 -17.16 -22.30
CA GLY A 523 9.69 -18.17 -21.65
C GLY A 523 9.25 -19.63 -21.85
N PHE A 524 8.17 -19.86 -22.59
CA PHE A 524 7.61 -21.18 -22.89
C PHE A 524 7.36 -21.36 -24.40
N ILE A 525 7.75 -20.41 -25.26
CA ILE A 525 7.49 -20.51 -26.71
C ILE A 525 8.28 -21.66 -27.31
N ALA A 526 9.60 -21.72 -27.07
CA ALA A 526 10.45 -22.78 -27.59
C ALA A 526 10.12 -24.14 -26.98
N ASN A 527 9.56 -24.17 -25.77
CA ASN A 527 9.27 -25.38 -25.00
C ASN A 527 7.81 -25.42 -24.53
N ALA A 528 6.88 -25.36 -25.47
CA ALA A 528 5.44 -25.22 -25.19
C ALA A 528 4.83 -26.35 -24.33
N THR A 529 5.42 -27.54 -24.34
CA THR A 529 4.94 -28.70 -23.56
C THR A 529 5.44 -28.72 -22.12
N SER A 530 6.42 -27.87 -21.76
CA SER A 530 6.97 -27.86 -20.41
C SER A 530 5.94 -27.35 -19.39
N LYS A 531 5.82 -28.08 -18.27
CA LYS A 531 4.98 -27.70 -17.13
C LYS A 531 5.71 -26.82 -16.13
N GLN A 532 7.03 -26.72 -16.22
CA GLN A 532 7.83 -25.92 -15.29
C GLN A 532 9.11 -25.46 -15.97
N ARG A 533 9.51 -24.21 -15.73
CA ARG A 533 10.75 -23.62 -16.27
C ARG A 533 11.42 -22.76 -15.21
N THR A 534 12.72 -22.93 -14.99
CA THR A 534 13.50 -22.03 -14.11
C THR A 534 13.70 -20.67 -14.75
N TYR A 535 14.13 -19.65 -13.99
CA TYR A 535 14.44 -18.35 -14.58
C TYR A 535 15.60 -18.41 -15.58
N VAL A 536 16.58 -19.29 -15.36
CA VAL A 536 17.66 -19.56 -16.34
C VAL A 536 17.07 -20.04 -17.66
N GLN A 537 16.25 -21.08 -17.60
CA GLN A 537 15.61 -21.65 -18.78
C GLN A 537 14.66 -20.67 -19.49
N ILE A 538 14.00 -19.78 -18.74
CA ILE A 538 13.15 -18.74 -19.31
C ILE A 538 13.98 -17.67 -20.02
N ALA A 539 15.13 -17.29 -19.45
CA ALA A 539 16.03 -16.32 -20.06
C ALA A 539 16.66 -16.89 -21.35
N GLU A 540 17.07 -18.17 -21.34
CA GLU A 540 17.56 -18.89 -22.53
C GLU A 540 16.53 -18.90 -23.67
N ASP A 541 15.26 -19.21 -23.37
CA ASP A 541 14.18 -19.23 -24.36
C ASP A 541 13.89 -17.83 -24.96
N LYS A 542 14.30 -16.75 -24.29
CA LYS A 542 14.20 -15.38 -24.82
C LYS A 542 15.39 -14.98 -25.71
N GLY A 543 16.42 -15.82 -25.76
CA GLY A 543 17.65 -15.65 -26.56
C GLY A 543 18.90 -15.56 -25.68
N ASP A 544 20.04 -16.03 -26.21
CA ASP A 544 21.32 -16.08 -25.49
C ASP A 544 21.75 -14.71 -24.93
N SER A 545 21.45 -13.63 -25.65
CA SER A 545 21.72 -12.26 -25.18
C SER A 545 20.89 -11.86 -23.96
N GLU A 546 19.68 -12.42 -23.78
CA GLU A 546 18.86 -12.10 -22.61
C GLU A 546 19.32 -12.86 -21.37
N LEU A 547 19.78 -14.10 -21.51
CA LEU A 547 20.46 -14.80 -20.40
C LEU A 547 21.70 -14.03 -19.95
N GLU A 548 22.55 -13.60 -20.87
CA GLU A 548 23.75 -12.81 -20.56
C GLU A 548 23.39 -11.48 -19.88
N ASN A 549 22.35 -10.78 -20.36
CA ASN A 549 21.84 -9.55 -19.76
C ASN A 549 21.35 -9.77 -18.32
N ILE A 550 20.58 -10.83 -18.07
CA ILE A 550 20.04 -11.16 -16.75
C ILE A 550 21.15 -11.57 -15.80
N LEU A 551 22.10 -12.40 -16.25
CA LEU A 551 23.27 -12.77 -15.44
C LEU A 551 24.09 -11.53 -15.08
N THR A 552 24.33 -10.65 -16.04
CA THR A 552 25.03 -9.37 -15.81
C THR A 552 24.30 -8.51 -14.79
N LEU A 553 22.97 -8.43 -14.87
CA LEU A 553 22.15 -7.71 -13.90
C LEU A 553 22.25 -8.31 -12.49
N VAL A 554 22.13 -9.63 -12.35
CA VAL A 554 22.26 -10.31 -11.05
C VAL A 554 23.67 -10.09 -10.47
N ILE A 555 24.71 -10.26 -11.28
CA ILE A 555 26.11 -10.04 -10.86
C ILE A 555 26.32 -8.59 -10.41
N ALA A 556 25.81 -7.62 -11.17
CA ALA A 556 25.89 -6.20 -10.81
C ALA A 556 25.18 -5.92 -9.47
N MET A 557 24.04 -6.55 -9.22
CA MET A 557 23.31 -6.42 -7.95
C MET A 557 24.09 -7.03 -6.77
N ILE A 558 24.65 -8.23 -6.93
CA ILE A 558 25.49 -8.88 -5.91
C ILE A 558 26.71 -8.00 -5.61
N THR A 559 27.36 -7.47 -6.65
CA THR A 559 28.55 -6.62 -6.52
C THR A 559 28.23 -5.30 -5.83
N SER A 560 27.09 -4.66 -6.19
CA SER A 560 26.58 -3.47 -5.50
C SER A 560 26.36 -3.76 -4.01
N GLN A 561 25.74 -4.89 -3.69
CA GLN A 561 25.49 -5.31 -2.31
C GLN A 561 26.78 -5.54 -1.52
N GLN A 562 27.81 -6.15 -2.12
CA GLN A 562 29.12 -6.28 -1.49
C GLN A 562 29.77 -4.92 -1.23
N SER A 563 29.71 -4.00 -2.20
CA SER A 563 30.23 -2.64 -2.05
C SER A 563 29.49 -1.87 -0.95
N ASP A 564 28.16 -1.97 -0.93
CA ASP A 564 27.32 -1.30 0.05
C ASP A 564 27.59 -1.84 1.46
N LEU A 565 27.75 -3.15 1.63
CA LEU A 565 28.10 -3.75 2.92
C LEU A 565 29.41 -3.15 3.48
N ASN A 566 30.45 -3.06 2.64
CA ASN A 566 31.74 -2.49 3.04
C ASN A 566 31.61 -1.03 3.45
N LYS A 567 30.91 -0.21 2.65
CA LYS A 567 30.67 1.21 2.98
C LYS A 567 29.93 1.37 4.29
N ILE A 568 28.92 0.53 4.54
CA ILE A 568 28.11 0.60 5.76
C ILE A 568 28.98 0.22 6.97
N LEU A 569 29.79 -0.83 6.86
CA LEU A 569 30.71 -1.23 7.92
C LEU A 569 31.74 -0.14 8.23
N GLU A 570 32.31 0.50 7.21
CA GLU A 570 33.23 1.64 7.37
C GLU A 570 32.56 2.82 8.08
N LEU A 571 31.30 3.14 7.74
CA LEU A 571 30.53 4.20 8.40
C LEU A 571 30.26 3.86 9.87
N ILE A 572 29.91 2.61 10.18
CA ILE A 572 29.69 2.15 11.56
C ILE A 572 30.99 2.28 12.37
N VAL A 573 32.12 1.79 11.84
CA VAL A 573 33.43 1.90 12.50
C VAL A 573 33.80 3.36 12.73
N LYS A 574 33.53 4.24 11.77
CA LYS A 574 33.78 5.67 11.91
C LYS A 574 32.91 6.29 13.01
N GLU A 575 31.63 5.96 13.08
CA GLU A 575 30.73 6.48 14.12
C GLU A 575 31.06 5.94 15.53
N GLU A 576 31.62 4.72 15.60
CA GLU A 576 32.05 4.11 16.87
C GLU A 576 33.47 4.51 17.29
N SER A 577 34.28 5.04 16.36
CA SER A 577 35.63 5.49 16.67
C SER A 577 35.61 6.67 17.65
N THR A 578 36.49 6.62 18.66
CA THR A 578 36.67 7.72 19.61
C THR A 578 37.14 8.97 18.87
N SER A 579 36.33 10.03 18.92
CA SER A 579 36.74 11.35 18.48
C SER A 579 37.71 11.93 19.51
N GLY A 580 38.88 12.40 19.08
CA GLY A 580 39.79 13.16 19.95
C GLY A 580 39.15 14.44 20.54
N LEU A 581 38.03 14.89 19.96
CA LEU A 581 37.21 15.99 20.47
C LEU A 581 36.33 15.60 21.68
N ILE A 582 36.08 14.30 21.87
CA ILE A 582 35.28 13.72 22.96
C ILE A 582 36.21 13.12 24.03
N ASP A 583 37.49 12.99 23.72
CA ASP A 583 38.49 12.57 24.69
C ASP A 583 38.71 13.69 25.71
N LEU A 584 38.20 13.50 26.92
CA LEU A 584 38.32 14.45 28.02
C LEU A 584 39.61 14.23 28.84
N THR A 585 40.53 13.40 28.33
CA THR A 585 41.79 13.07 29.04
C THR A 585 42.94 14.06 28.78
N ASP A 586 42.67 15.17 28.08
CA ASP A 586 43.59 16.31 27.94
C ASP A 586 43.70 17.20 29.20
#